data_AF-A0A2V7TSN4-F1
#
_entry.id   AF-A0A2V7TSN4-F1
#
_cell.length_a   1.000
_cell.length_b   1.000
_cell.length_c   1.000
_cell.angle_alpha   90.00
_cell.angle_beta   90.00
_cell.angle_gamma   90.00
#
_symmetry.space_group_name_H-M   'P 1'
#
loop_
_entity.id
_entity.type
_entity.pdbx_description
1 polymer ?
#
loop_
_entity_poly.entity_id
_entity_poly.type
_entity_poly.pdbx_seq_one_letter_code
_entity_poly.pdbx_strand_id
1 'polypeptide(L)'
;MYVSPVRGSDGRVTYGLLVTQDITERKQVEGHVRRLNTELERKVAEADAANKELEAFSYSVSHDLRAPIRHINGFVDMLQRRAAGALDETAQRHLQTIARASRHMGQLIDDLLAFSRMGRGELARSRVSLDALAREAIESLRPELDGRSVEWKVGGLPAVTGDPAMLRVVLNNLLGNAVKYTRPRAQAVIQVGQAAGRPDEVVLFVKD
;
A
#
# COMPACT_ATOMS: atom_id res chain seq x y z
N MET A 1 50.12 3.42 16.57
CA MET A 1 51.55 3.39 16.94
C MET A 1 51.62 3.61 18.44
N TYR A 2 52.23 2.69 19.17
CA TYR A 2 52.49 2.85 20.59
C TYR A 2 53.99 2.87 20.80
N VAL A 3 54.48 3.86 21.55
CA VAL A 3 55.90 4.01 21.88
C VAL A 3 56.02 4.03 23.40
N SER A 4 56.87 3.16 23.93
CA SER A 4 57.21 3.18 25.36
C SER A 4 58.72 3.25 25.53
N PRO A 5 59.23 4.11 26.45
CA PRO A 5 60.63 4.10 26.79
C PRO A 5 60.97 2.83 27.58
N VAL A 6 62.10 2.20 27.24
CA VAL A 6 62.69 1.12 28.02
C VAL A 6 63.82 1.72 28.85
N ARG A 7 63.71 1.60 30.17
CA ARG A 7 64.67 2.16 31.13
C ARG A 7 65.59 1.06 31.67
N GLY A 8 66.86 1.39 31.82
CA GLY A 8 67.84 0.53 32.49
C GLY A 8 67.62 0.46 34.00
N SER A 9 68.38 -0.39 34.68
CA SER A 9 68.33 -0.54 36.15
C SER A 9 68.73 0.73 36.91
N ASP A 10 69.39 1.69 36.24
CA ASP A 10 69.73 3.02 36.74
C ASP A 10 68.62 4.06 36.54
N GLY A 11 67.47 3.67 35.98
CA GLY A 11 66.31 4.53 35.72
C GLY A 11 66.43 5.40 34.45
N ARG A 12 67.57 5.39 33.76
CA ARG A 12 67.79 6.17 32.52
C ARG A 12 67.16 5.45 31.32
N VAL A 13 66.62 6.23 30.38
CA VAL A 13 66.08 5.66 29.13
C VAL A 13 67.23 5.15 28.28
N THR A 14 67.16 3.88 27.88
CA THR A 14 68.23 3.21 27.13
C THR A 14 67.80 2.90 25.70
N TYR A 15 66.52 2.50 25.51
CA TYR A 15 65.95 2.19 24.19
C TYR A 15 64.49 2.67 24.10
N GLY A 16 63.98 2.81 22.88
CA GLY A 16 62.55 2.95 22.62
C GLY A 16 61.97 1.64 22.10
N LEU A 17 60.89 1.16 22.70
CA LEU A 17 60.09 0.09 22.11
C LEU A 17 59.01 0.72 21.21
N LEU A 18 59.04 0.34 19.93
CA LEU A 18 58.02 0.73 18.96
C LEU A 18 57.16 -0.49 18.63
N VAL A 19 55.86 -0.41 18.88
CA VAL A 19 54.89 -1.40 18.40
C VAL A 19 53.99 -0.74 17.36
N THR A 20 54.01 -1.29 16.15
CA THR A 20 53.11 -0.95 15.06
C THR A 20 52.18 -2.13 14.80
N GLN A 21 50.93 -1.83 14.48
CA GLN A 21 49.96 -2.79 14.02
C GLN A 21 49.53 -2.34 12.63
N ASP A 22 49.55 -3.25 11.67
CA ASP A 22 48.94 -2.98 10.36
C ASP A 22 47.42 -2.90 10.54
N ILE A 23 46.86 -1.74 10.23
CA ILE A 23 45.42 -1.46 10.29
C ILE A 23 44.87 -1.10 8.91
N THR A 24 45.64 -1.33 7.84
CA THR A 24 45.30 -0.92 6.47
C THR A 24 43.96 -1.52 6.05
N GLU A 25 43.81 -2.83 6.18
CA GLU A 25 42.58 -3.55 5.81
C GLU A 25 41.38 -3.06 6.63
N ARG A 26 41.53 -2.95 7.96
CA ARG A 26 40.46 -2.42 8.84
C ARG A 26 40.04 -1.01 8.41
N LYS A 27 40.99 -0.13 8.11
CA LYS A 27 40.70 1.25 7.68
C LYS A 27 40.04 1.31 6.31
N GLN A 28 40.39 0.40 5.40
CA GLN A 28 39.73 0.28 4.09
C GLN A 28 38.28 -0.20 4.25
N VAL A 29 38.03 -1.21 5.08
CA VAL A 29 36.67 -1.70 5.38
C VAL A 29 35.83 -0.62 6.06
N GLU A 30 36.36 0.06 7.10
CA GLU A 30 35.69 1.19 7.75
C GLU A 30 35.34 2.31 6.75
N GLY A 31 36.26 2.63 5.84
CA GLY A 31 36.05 3.62 4.79
C GLY A 31 34.99 3.19 3.78
N HIS A 32 34.98 1.92 3.38
CA HIS A 32 33.99 1.38 2.46
C HIS A 32 32.58 1.37 3.08
N VAL A 33 32.44 0.90 4.33
CA VAL A 33 31.17 0.93 5.08
C VAL A 33 30.66 2.36 5.22
N ARG A 34 31.51 3.32 5.54
CA ARG A 34 31.10 4.74 5.62
C ARG A 34 30.59 5.26 4.28
N ARG A 35 31.27 4.96 3.17
CA ARG A 35 30.82 5.38 1.84
C ARG A 35 29.47 4.76 1.48
N LEU A 36 29.29 3.46 1.73
CA LEU A 36 28.02 2.77 1.50
C LEU A 36 26.89 3.35 2.35
N ASN A 37 27.15 3.67 3.62
CA ASN A 37 26.15 4.31 4.48
C ASN A 37 25.74 5.69 3.95
N THR A 38 26.70 6.54 3.58
CA THR A 38 26.40 7.87 3.01
C THR A 38 25.64 7.75 1.69
N GLU A 39 25.98 6.78 0.84
CA GLU A 39 25.25 6.54 -0.40
C GLU A 39 23.82 6.05 -0.14
N LEU A 40 23.65 5.14 0.83
CA LEU A 40 22.35 4.64 1.25
C LEU A 40 21.48 5.79 1.80
N GLU A 41 22.01 6.62 2.69
CA GLU A 41 21.31 7.79 3.24
C GLU A 41 20.85 8.73 2.13
N ARG A 42 21.72 9.01 1.14
CA ARG A 42 21.37 9.82 -0.03
C ARG A 42 20.23 9.17 -0.84
N LYS A 43 20.31 7.87 -1.11
CA LYS A 43 19.29 7.14 -1.86
C LYS A 43 17.94 7.11 -1.14
N VAL A 44 17.96 6.96 0.19
CA VAL A 44 16.75 7.03 1.03
C VAL A 44 16.14 8.43 0.94
N ALA A 45 16.93 9.49 1.05
CA ALA A 45 16.44 10.86 0.93
C ALA A 45 15.87 11.16 -0.47
N GLU A 46 16.51 10.69 -1.54
CA GLU A 46 16.02 10.81 -2.92
C GLU A 46 14.67 10.09 -3.12
N ALA A 47 14.54 8.88 -2.59
CA ALA A 47 13.31 8.11 -2.67
C ALA A 47 12.16 8.79 -1.89
N ASP A 48 12.43 9.32 -0.70
CA ASP A 48 11.45 10.04 0.11
C ASP A 48 10.98 11.34 -0.58
N ALA A 49 11.90 12.09 -1.18
CA ALA A 49 11.57 13.29 -1.95
C ALA A 49 10.67 12.96 -3.17
N ALA A 50 11.03 11.93 -3.94
CA ALA A 50 10.24 11.51 -5.10
C ALA A 50 8.84 11.02 -4.70
N ASN A 51 8.71 10.28 -3.59
CA ASN A 51 7.42 9.87 -3.05
C ASN A 51 6.57 11.09 -2.67
N LYS A 52 7.15 12.08 -1.97
CA LYS A 52 6.42 13.30 -1.58
C LYS A 52 5.95 14.11 -2.79
N GLU A 53 6.75 14.19 -3.85
CA GLU A 53 6.38 14.86 -5.09
C GLU A 53 5.24 14.13 -5.81
N LEU A 54 5.34 12.80 -5.95
CA LEU A 54 4.28 11.97 -6.53
C LEU A 54 2.95 12.13 -5.77
N GLU A 55 3.00 12.27 -4.44
CA GLU A 55 1.82 12.53 -3.63
C GLU A 55 1.21 13.91 -3.85
N ALA A 56 2.03 14.96 -3.86
CA ALA A 56 1.56 16.31 -4.12
C ALA A 56 0.90 16.41 -5.50
N PHE A 57 1.51 15.77 -6.51
CA PHE A 57 0.97 15.67 -7.85
C PHE A 57 -0.36 14.90 -7.86
N SER A 58 -0.39 13.71 -7.26
CA SER A 58 -1.58 12.86 -7.20
C SER A 58 -2.73 13.54 -6.44
N TYR A 59 -2.43 14.27 -5.36
CA TYR A 59 -3.41 15.06 -4.61
C TYR A 59 -3.99 16.20 -5.45
N SER A 60 -3.15 17.00 -6.12
CA SER A 60 -3.58 18.12 -6.96
C SER A 60 -4.48 17.64 -8.10
N VAL A 61 -4.02 16.64 -8.86
CA VAL A 61 -4.79 16.09 -10.00
C VAL A 61 -6.11 15.49 -9.52
N SER A 62 -6.10 14.72 -8.43
CA SER A 62 -7.31 14.13 -7.88
C SER A 62 -8.34 15.18 -7.44
N HIS A 63 -7.86 16.23 -6.77
CA HIS A 63 -8.70 17.33 -6.34
C HIS A 63 -9.36 18.04 -7.54
N ASP A 64 -8.56 18.35 -8.56
CA ASP A 64 -9.01 19.11 -9.73
C ASP A 64 -9.97 18.30 -10.61
N LEU A 65 -9.85 16.97 -10.62
CA LEU A 65 -10.78 16.08 -11.33
C LEU A 65 -12.07 15.80 -10.55
N ARG A 66 -12.08 15.93 -9.23
CA ARG A 66 -13.25 15.59 -8.40
C ARG A 66 -14.42 16.56 -8.60
N ALA A 67 -14.13 17.85 -8.78
CA ALA A 67 -15.15 18.86 -9.07
C ALA A 67 -15.91 18.61 -10.40
N PRO A 68 -15.24 18.47 -11.56
CA PRO A 68 -15.92 18.23 -12.82
C PRO A 68 -16.69 16.90 -12.84
N ILE A 69 -16.17 15.83 -12.21
CA ILE A 69 -16.90 14.55 -12.12
C ILE A 69 -18.19 14.69 -11.30
N ARG A 70 -18.14 15.42 -10.18
CA ARG A 70 -19.35 15.72 -9.39
C ARG A 70 -20.38 16.49 -10.21
N HIS A 71 -19.95 17.47 -11.01
CA HIS A 71 -20.85 18.22 -11.89
C HIS A 71 -21.47 17.31 -12.94
N ILE A 72 -20.70 16.43 -13.60
CA ILE A 72 -21.25 15.48 -14.58
C ILE A 72 -22.30 14.58 -13.92
N ASN A 73 -21.99 13.99 -12.76
CA ASN A 73 -22.94 13.16 -12.02
C ASN A 73 -24.21 13.93 -11.65
N GLY A 74 -24.07 15.18 -11.19
CA GLY A 74 -25.20 16.05 -10.85
C GLY A 74 -26.08 16.40 -12.05
N PHE A 75 -25.48 16.71 -13.21
CA PHE A 75 -26.24 16.99 -14.43
C PHE A 75 -26.95 15.74 -14.95
N VAL A 76 -26.30 14.58 -14.93
CA VAL A 76 -26.93 13.32 -15.34
C VAL A 76 -28.11 12.99 -14.42
N ASP A 77 -27.94 13.11 -13.11
CA ASP A 77 -29.02 12.89 -12.13
C ASP A 77 -30.18 13.89 -12.31
N MET A 78 -29.87 15.18 -12.56
CA MET A 78 -30.88 16.19 -12.84
C MET A 78 -31.66 15.88 -14.13
N LEU A 79 -30.97 15.48 -15.21
CA LEU A 79 -31.61 15.11 -16.48
C LEU A 79 -32.47 13.86 -16.33
N GLN A 80 -31.98 12.85 -15.61
CA GLN A 80 -32.75 11.64 -15.31
C GLN A 80 -34.03 11.95 -14.55
N ARG A 81 -34.01 12.88 -13.58
CA ARG A 81 -35.21 13.26 -12.82
C ARG A 81 -36.17 14.16 -13.58
N ARG A 82 -35.65 15.19 -14.27
CA ARG A 82 -36.48 16.23 -14.90
C ARG A 82 -37.02 15.84 -16.28
N ALA A 83 -36.36 14.92 -16.97
CA ALA A 83 -36.77 14.45 -18.29
C ALA A 83 -37.19 12.96 -18.28
N ALA A 84 -37.40 12.36 -17.10
CA ALA A 84 -38.02 11.05 -16.94
C ALA A 84 -39.40 11.06 -17.63
N GLY A 85 -39.48 10.45 -18.82
CA GLY A 85 -40.70 10.41 -19.64
C GLY A 85 -40.66 11.23 -20.92
N ALA A 86 -39.73 12.19 -21.06
CA ALA A 86 -39.47 12.90 -22.31
C ALA A 86 -38.26 12.31 -23.09
N LEU A 87 -37.43 11.52 -22.40
CA LEU A 87 -36.29 10.83 -22.98
C LEU A 87 -36.72 9.50 -23.62
N ASP A 88 -36.35 9.31 -24.88
CA ASP A 88 -36.44 8.01 -25.54
C ASP A 88 -35.48 6.99 -24.91
N GLU A 89 -35.65 5.71 -25.24
CA GLU A 89 -34.83 4.62 -24.69
C GLU A 89 -33.33 4.81 -24.98
N THR A 90 -33.01 5.39 -26.13
CA THR A 90 -31.62 5.64 -26.56
C THR A 90 -30.96 6.70 -25.67
N ALA A 91 -31.62 7.83 -25.43
CA ALA A 91 -31.14 8.89 -24.56
C ALA A 91 -31.01 8.42 -23.11
N GLN A 92 -31.96 7.61 -22.62
CA GLN A 92 -31.87 6.98 -21.30
C GLN A 92 -30.63 6.07 -21.19
N ARG A 93 -30.36 5.24 -22.20
CA ARG A 93 -29.18 4.36 -22.24
C ARG A 93 -27.88 5.16 -22.27
N HIS A 94 -27.83 6.27 -23.03
CA HIS A 94 -26.66 7.16 -23.03
C HIS A 94 -26.42 7.80 -21.66
N LEU A 95 -27.46 8.34 -21.01
CA LEU A 95 -27.33 8.91 -19.66
C LEU A 95 -26.84 7.87 -18.64
N GLN A 96 -27.38 6.64 -18.68
CA GLN A 96 -26.89 5.56 -17.82
C GLN A 96 -25.41 5.21 -18.09
N THR A 97 -24.97 5.28 -19.35
CA THR A 97 -23.58 5.04 -19.74
C THR A 97 -22.67 6.13 -19.19
N ILE A 98 -23.04 7.40 -19.36
CA ILE A 98 -22.30 8.56 -18.82
C ILE A 98 -22.23 8.46 -17.29
N ALA A 99 -23.35 8.21 -16.60
CA ALA A 99 -23.38 8.03 -15.15
C ALA A 99 -22.43 6.92 -14.67
N ARG A 100 -22.34 5.82 -15.41
CA ARG A 100 -21.46 4.69 -15.09
C ARG A 100 -19.98 5.07 -15.28
N ALA A 101 -19.66 5.73 -16.39
CA ALA A 101 -18.31 6.19 -16.68
C ALA A 101 -17.83 7.23 -15.65
N SER A 102 -18.66 8.21 -15.30
CA SER A 102 -18.33 9.25 -14.33
C SER A 102 -18.16 8.71 -12.91
N ARG A 103 -19.00 7.76 -12.48
CA ARG A 103 -18.78 7.06 -11.21
C ARG A 103 -17.49 6.24 -11.22
N HIS A 104 -17.19 5.57 -12.32
CA HIS A 104 -15.95 4.81 -12.44
C HIS A 104 -14.70 5.71 -12.37
N MET A 105 -14.71 6.87 -13.03
CA MET A 105 -13.62 7.84 -12.92
C MET A 105 -13.46 8.37 -11.48
N GLY A 106 -14.57 8.62 -10.78
CA GLY A 106 -14.54 9.00 -9.36
C GLY A 106 -13.82 7.96 -8.51
N GLN A 107 -14.15 6.67 -8.71
CA GLN A 107 -13.49 5.57 -8.01
C GLN A 107 -11.98 5.51 -8.32
N LEU A 108 -11.58 5.63 -9.59
CA LEU A 108 -10.16 5.60 -9.97
C LEU A 108 -9.35 6.73 -9.32
N ILE A 109 -9.94 7.91 -9.17
CA ILE A 109 -9.31 9.05 -8.50
C ILE A 109 -9.17 8.78 -7.00
N ASP A 110 -10.21 8.24 -6.37
CA ASP A 110 -10.17 7.90 -4.96
C ASP A 110 -9.14 6.79 -4.67
N ASP A 111 -9.06 5.79 -5.55
CA ASP A 111 -8.07 4.70 -5.49
C ASP A 111 -6.63 5.23 -5.68
N LEU A 112 -6.41 6.14 -6.65
CA LEU A 112 -5.11 6.77 -6.89
C LEU A 112 -4.67 7.60 -5.67
N LEU A 113 -5.59 8.36 -5.09
CA LEU A 113 -5.33 9.16 -3.90
C LEU A 113 -5.02 8.28 -2.68
N ALA A 114 -5.74 7.17 -2.53
CA ALA A 114 -5.49 6.19 -1.49
C ALA A 114 -4.09 5.59 -1.65
N PHE A 115 -3.76 5.09 -2.85
CA PHE A 115 -2.44 4.53 -3.17
C PHE A 115 -1.31 5.53 -2.91
N SER A 116 -1.47 6.76 -3.37
CA SER A 116 -0.52 7.84 -3.16
C SER A 116 -0.22 8.06 -1.67
N ARG A 117 -1.25 8.10 -0.81
CA ARG A 117 -1.08 8.34 0.63
C ARG A 117 -0.43 7.19 1.40
N MET A 118 -0.35 5.99 0.81
CA MET A 118 0.26 4.83 1.45
C MET A 118 1.79 4.95 1.62
N GLY A 119 2.43 5.90 0.93
CA GLY A 119 3.89 6.05 0.93
C GLY A 119 4.50 6.73 2.16
N ARG A 120 3.69 7.38 3.02
CA ARG A 120 4.17 8.36 4.02
C ARG A 120 4.22 7.92 5.48
N GLY A 121 3.73 6.73 5.84
CA GLY A 121 3.69 6.30 7.23
C GLY A 121 4.77 5.28 7.57
N GLU A 122 5.42 5.42 8.73
CA GLU A 122 5.88 4.20 9.41
C GLU A 122 4.66 3.27 9.50
N LEU A 123 4.77 2.07 8.95
CA LEU A 123 3.71 1.07 9.07
C LEU A 123 3.30 0.98 10.54
N ALA A 124 2.05 1.29 10.84
CA ALA A 124 1.52 1.17 12.19
C ALA A 124 1.30 -0.31 12.50
N ARG A 125 2.42 -1.01 12.70
CA ARG A 125 2.45 -2.46 12.88
C ARG A 125 1.79 -2.80 14.20
N SER A 126 0.64 -3.45 14.10
CA SER A 126 -0.08 -4.00 15.23
C SER A 126 -0.45 -5.45 14.91
N ARG A 127 -0.90 -6.17 15.93
CA ARG A 127 -1.47 -7.50 15.73
C ARG A 127 -2.88 -7.35 15.15
N VAL A 128 -3.08 -7.87 13.95
CA VAL A 128 -4.31 -7.72 13.18
C VAL A 128 -4.96 -9.08 12.97
N SER A 129 -6.24 -9.20 13.30
CA SER A 129 -7.05 -10.38 12.95
C SER A 129 -7.51 -10.26 11.50
N LEU A 130 -6.97 -11.10 10.61
CA LEU A 130 -7.41 -11.13 9.21
C LEU A 130 -8.84 -11.65 9.07
N ASP A 131 -9.28 -12.53 9.97
CA ASP A 131 -10.66 -13.01 9.99
C ASP A 131 -11.64 -11.86 10.25
N ALA A 132 -11.34 -10.99 11.22
CA ALA A 132 -12.16 -9.83 11.53
C ALA A 132 -12.18 -8.82 10.37
N LEU A 133 -11.01 -8.52 9.79
CA LEU A 133 -10.93 -7.59 8.65
C LEU A 133 -11.65 -8.13 7.41
N ALA A 134 -11.54 -9.43 7.11
CA ALA A 134 -12.24 -10.03 5.98
C ALA A 134 -13.76 -9.93 6.15
N ARG A 135 -14.27 -10.14 7.36
CA ARG A 135 -15.71 -9.97 7.67
C ARG A 135 -16.15 -8.52 7.55
N GLU A 136 -15.39 -7.57 8.09
CA GLU A 136 -15.67 -6.13 7.91
C GLU A 136 -15.76 -5.75 6.43
N ALA A 137 -14.82 -6.24 5.61
CA ALA A 137 -14.80 -6.00 4.17
C ALA A 137 -16.05 -6.59 3.48
N ILE A 138 -16.44 -7.83 3.81
CA ILE A 138 -17.65 -8.46 3.28
C ILE A 138 -18.90 -7.65 3.64
N GLU A 139 -19.01 -7.19 4.89
CA GLU A 139 -20.14 -6.36 5.33
C GLU A 139 -20.20 -5.03 4.57
N SER A 140 -19.05 -4.42 4.30
CA SER A 140 -18.97 -3.17 3.53
C SER A 140 -19.44 -3.31 2.08
N LEU A 141 -19.36 -4.51 1.51
CA LEU A 141 -19.77 -4.81 0.14
C LEU A 141 -21.27 -5.15 0.02
N ARG A 142 -21.98 -5.36 1.13
CA ARG A 142 -23.42 -5.71 1.11
C ARG A 142 -24.29 -4.74 0.29
N PRO A 143 -24.13 -3.41 0.38
CA PRO A 143 -24.92 -2.47 -0.41
C PRO A 143 -24.72 -2.64 -1.93
N GLU A 144 -23.57 -3.14 -2.37
CA GLU A 144 -23.24 -3.35 -3.78
C GLU A 144 -23.81 -4.66 -4.36
N LEU A 145 -24.33 -5.54 -3.50
CA LEU A 145 -24.88 -6.83 -3.92
C LEU A 145 -26.25 -6.70 -4.59
N ASP A 146 -26.99 -5.60 -4.42
CA ASP A 146 -28.25 -5.30 -5.13
C ASP A 146 -29.24 -6.48 -5.20
N GLY A 147 -29.44 -7.18 -4.07
CA GLY A 147 -30.34 -8.34 -3.98
C GLY A 147 -29.76 -9.67 -4.50
N ARG A 148 -28.50 -9.70 -4.95
CA ARG A 148 -27.80 -10.90 -5.40
C ARG A 148 -27.35 -11.78 -4.23
N SER A 149 -27.50 -13.09 -4.40
CA SER A 149 -26.99 -14.09 -3.45
C SER A 149 -25.52 -14.43 -3.75
N VAL A 150 -24.65 -14.16 -2.78
CA VAL A 150 -23.24 -14.58 -2.78
C VAL A 150 -23.02 -15.48 -1.57
N GLU A 151 -22.56 -16.71 -1.83
CA GLU A 151 -22.15 -17.66 -0.80
C GLU A 151 -20.69 -17.36 -0.41
N TRP A 152 -20.50 -16.92 0.83
CA TRP A 152 -19.18 -16.61 1.37
C TRP A 152 -18.61 -17.80 2.14
N LYS A 153 -17.46 -18.31 1.72
CA LYS A 153 -16.69 -19.36 2.41
C LYS A 153 -15.44 -18.76 3.03
N VAL A 154 -15.53 -18.27 4.26
CA VAL A 154 -14.40 -17.70 5.01
C VAL A 154 -13.92 -18.71 6.05
N GLY A 155 -12.64 -19.11 5.99
CA GLY A 155 -12.10 -20.15 6.86
C GLY A 155 -10.74 -19.85 7.46
N GLY A 156 -10.68 -19.75 8.80
CA GLY A 156 -9.47 -19.96 9.61
C GLY A 156 -8.32 -18.99 9.33
N LEU A 157 -8.62 -17.70 9.10
CA LEU A 157 -7.59 -16.72 8.79
C LEU A 157 -6.76 -16.37 10.05
N PRO A 158 -5.42 -16.32 9.96
CA PRO A 158 -4.57 -16.10 11.12
C PRO A 158 -4.54 -14.63 11.54
N ALA A 159 -4.03 -14.37 12.73
CA ALA A 159 -3.61 -13.01 13.10
C ALA A 159 -2.20 -12.75 12.57
N VAL A 160 -1.97 -11.57 11.98
CA VAL A 160 -0.67 -11.16 11.43
C VAL A 160 -0.20 -9.85 12.04
N THR A 161 1.10 -9.59 12.00
CA THR A 161 1.65 -8.28 12.34
C THR A 161 1.67 -7.42 11.09
N GLY A 162 0.90 -6.34 11.08
CA GLY A 162 0.80 -5.46 9.92
C GLY A 162 0.07 -4.16 10.25
N ASP A 163 -0.04 -3.30 9.25
CA ASP A 163 -0.84 -2.09 9.35
C ASP A 163 -2.31 -2.42 9.03
N PRO A 164 -3.26 -2.23 9.98
CA PRO A 164 -4.67 -2.57 9.77
C PRO A 164 -5.30 -1.83 8.60
N ALA A 165 -4.94 -0.56 8.37
CA ALA A 165 -5.52 0.24 7.31
C ALA A 165 -5.07 -0.28 5.94
N MET A 166 -3.79 -0.64 5.81
CA MET A 166 -3.24 -1.22 4.58
C MET A 166 -3.86 -2.59 4.26
N LEU A 167 -3.95 -3.47 5.26
CA LEU A 167 -4.55 -4.80 5.10
C LEU A 167 -6.03 -4.72 4.74
N ARG A 168 -6.76 -3.75 5.28
CA ARG A 168 -8.16 -3.49 4.91
C ARG A 168 -8.29 -3.09 3.44
N VAL A 169 -7.41 -2.25 2.91
CA VAL A 169 -7.44 -1.88 1.48
C VAL A 169 -7.20 -3.10 0.60
N VAL A 170 -6.22 -3.95 0.94
CA VAL A 170 -5.95 -5.20 0.20
C VAL A 170 -7.20 -6.09 0.17
N LEU A 171 -7.83 -6.34 1.32
CA LEU A 171 -9.01 -7.19 1.40
C LEU A 171 -10.20 -6.60 0.64
N ASN A 172 -10.46 -5.30 0.77
CA ASN A 172 -11.52 -4.62 0.02
C ASN A 172 -11.31 -4.74 -1.50
N ASN A 173 -10.07 -4.57 -1.97
CA ASN A 173 -9.76 -4.69 -3.40
C ASN A 173 -9.96 -6.12 -3.91
N LEU A 174 -9.47 -7.12 -3.18
CA LEU A 174 -9.61 -8.53 -3.60
C LEU A 174 -11.06 -9.00 -3.58
N LEU A 175 -11.80 -8.69 -2.50
CA LEU A 175 -13.20 -9.10 -2.35
C LEU A 175 -14.13 -8.32 -3.28
N GLY A 176 -13.88 -7.02 -3.46
CA GLY A 176 -14.61 -6.19 -4.42
C GLY A 176 -14.43 -6.69 -5.86
N ASN A 177 -13.21 -7.10 -6.22
CA ASN A 177 -12.94 -7.75 -7.50
C ASN A 177 -13.71 -9.08 -7.64
N ALA A 178 -13.67 -9.95 -6.64
CA ALA A 178 -14.40 -11.21 -6.66
C ALA A 178 -15.92 -11.00 -6.85
N VAL A 179 -16.52 -10.03 -6.15
CA VAL A 179 -17.95 -9.67 -6.33
C VAL A 179 -18.23 -9.14 -7.74
N LYS A 180 -17.36 -8.25 -8.25
CA LYS A 180 -17.48 -7.63 -9.58
C LYS A 180 -17.38 -8.66 -10.70
N TYR A 181 -16.39 -9.54 -10.68
CA TYR A 181 -16.12 -10.48 -11.76
C TYR A 181 -17.07 -11.68 -11.77
N THR A 182 -17.70 -11.98 -10.63
CA THR A 182 -18.76 -12.99 -10.58
C THR A 182 -20.15 -12.47 -10.96
N ARG A 183 -20.32 -11.17 -11.25
CA ARG A 183 -21.62 -10.54 -11.61
C ARG A 183 -22.48 -11.32 -12.63
N PRO A 184 -21.92 -11.95 -13.68
CA PRO A 184 -22.73 -12.73 -14.63
C PRO A 184 -23.33 -14.03 -14.05
N ARG A 185 -22.93 -14.47 -12.85
CA ARG A 185 -23.35 -15.76 -12.27
C ARG A 185 -24.58 -15.58 -11.38
N ALA A 186 -25.58 -16.47 -11.57
CA ALA A 186 -26.81 -16.49 -10.78
C ALA A 186 -26.58 -16.75 -9.28
N GLN A 187 -25.64 -17.64 -8.95
CA GLN A 187 -25.14 -17.85 -7.59
C GLN A 187 -23.62 -17.83 -7.66
N ALA A 188 -22.98 -16.95 -6.87
CA ALA A 188 -21.53 -16.93 -6.76
C ALA A 188 -21.05 -17.50 -5.44
N VAL A 189 -19.90 -18.16 -5.47
CA VAL A 189 -19.25 -18.73 -4.30
C VAL A 189 -17.88 -18.09 -4.20
N ILE A 190 -17.68 -17.24 -3.19
CA ILE A 190 -16.39 -16.57 -2.95
C ILE A 190 -15.75 -17.19 -1.72
N GLN A 191 -14.57 -17.77 -1.89
CA GLN A 191 -13.79 -18.39 -0.84
C GLN A 191 -12.62 -17.50 -0.43
N VAL A 192 -12.49 -17.25 0.87
CA VAL A 192 -11.34 -16.58 1.48
C VAL A 192 -10.65 -17.58 2.41
N GLY A 193 -9.37 -17.83 2.17
CA GLY A 193 -8.63 -18.82 2.93
C GLY A 193 -7.12 -18.55 2.94
N GLN A 194 -6.40 -19.47 3.56
CA GLN A 194 -4.95 -19.47 3.60
C GLN A 194 -4.37 -20.69 2.89
N ALA A 195 -3.21 -20.54 2.27
CA ALA A 195 -2.45 -21.63 1.65
C ALA A 195 -1.13 -21.86 2.41
N ALA A 196 -0.47 -22.99 2.13
CA ALA A 196 0.84 -23.26 2.69
C ALA A 196 1.86 -22.22 2.18
N GLY A 197 2.43 -21.46 3.12
CA GLY A 197 3.52 -20.52 2.88
C GLY A 197 4.87 -21.06 3.36
N ARG A 198 5.91 -20.26 3.16
CA ARG A 198 7.21 -20.47 3.84
C ARG A 198 7.06 -20.22 5.36
N PRO A 199 8.00 -20.66 6.21
CA PRO A 199 7.92 -20.49 7.66
C PRO A 199 7.66 -19.05 8.13
N ASP A 200 8.16 -18.06 7.38
CA ASP A 200 8.03 -16.63 7.70
C ASP A 200 6.96 -15.91 6.86
N GLU A 201 6.06 -16.67 6.23
CA GLU A 201 5.09 -16.14 5.28
C GLU A 201 3.68 -16.66 5.57
N VAL A 202 2.71 -15.74 5.53
CA VAL A 202 1.29 -16.06 5.53
C VAL A 202 0.74 -15.82 4.14
N VAL A 203 0.29 -16.89 3.48
CA VAL A 203 -0.31 -16.81 2.14
C VAL A 203 -1.82 -16.78 2.28
N LEU A 204 -2.44 -15.69 1.86
CA LEU A 204 -3.89 -15.53 1.75
C LEU A 204 -4.34 -15.64 0.31
N PHE A 205 -5.53 -16.19 0.09
CA PHE A 205 -6.16 -16.19 -1.22
C PHE A 205 -7.64 -15.80 -1.16
N VAL A 206 -8.10 -15.22 -2.26
CA VAL A 206 -9.52 -15.05 -2.58
C VAL A 206 -9.79 -15.80 -3.89
N LYS A 207 -10.81 -16.66 -3.91
CA LYS A 207 -11.19 -17.48 -5.06
C LYS A 207 -12.67 -17.28 -5.36
N ASP A 208 -13.02 -17.05 -6.62
CA ASP A 208 -14.36 -16.68 -7.07
C ASP A 208 -14.93 -17.52 -8.23
#